data_AF-A0A520IIR8-F1
#
_entry.id   AF-A0A520IIR8-F1
#
_cell.length_a   1.000
_cell.length_b   1.000
_cell.length_c   1.000
_cell.angle_alpha   90.00
_cell.angle_beta   90.00
_cell.angle_gamma   90.00
#
_symmetry.space_group_name_H-M   'P 1'
#
loop_
_entity.id
_entity.type
_entity.pdbx_description
1 polymer ?
#
loop_
_entity_poly.entity_id
_entity_poly.type
_entity_poly.pdbx_seq_one_letter_code
_entity_poly.pdbx_strand_id
1 'polypeptide(L)'
;MFPAIGLVVLLAMVFGGFAITGGALGPVMEAIPHEMLIIGGAAAGALIIGNSGGELKAMGGGLAKVFKGPKYKKQDYLDAIFLVSKLMKMLRMDGPIA
;
A
#
# COMPACT_ATOMS: atom_id res chain seq x y z
N MET A 1 6.37 -3.14 -5.07
CA MET A 1 6.96 -2.85 -6.40
C MET A 1 6.03 -3.19 -7.57
N PHE A 2 4.93 -3.95 -7.38
CA PHE A 2 3.95 -4.16 -8.46
C PHE A 2 2.45 -4.08 -8.07
N PRO A 3 1.99 -3.25 -7.09
CA PRO A 3 0.57 -3.25 -6.71
C PRO A 3 -0.37 -2.98 -7.88
N ALA A 4 -0.01 -2.04 -8.76
CA ALA A 4 -0.78 -1.71 -9.95
C ALA A 4 -0.89 -2.89 -10.93
N ILE A 5 0.22 -3.60 -11.18
CA ILE A 5 0.21 -4.79 -12.05
C ILE A 5 -0.66 -5.88 -11.42
N GLY A 6 -0.53 -6.12 -10.11
CA GLY A 6 -1.36 -7.09 -9.39
C GLY A 6 -2.84 -6.77 -9.49
N LEU A 7 -3.22 -5.50 -9.35
CA LEU A 7 -4.60 -5.03 -9.50
C LEU A 7 -5.13 -5.28 -10.92
N VAL A 8 -4.33 -4.98 -11.95
CA VAL A 8 -4.72 -5.22 -13.35
C VAL A 8 -4.93 -6.71 -13.61
N VAL A 9 -4.00 -7.56 -13.16
CA VAL A 9 -4.13 -9.02 -13.31
C VAL A 9 -5.36 -9.54 -12.57
N LEU A 10 -5.61 -9.06 -11.35
CA LEU A 10 -6.78 -9.44 -10.55
C LEU A 10 -8.07 -9.09 -11.31
N LEU A 11 -8.23 -7.85 -11.76
CA LEU A 11 -9.43 -7.41 -12.48
C LEU A 11 -9.61 -8.20 -13.78
N ALA A 12 -8.53 -8.44 -14.52
CA ALA A 12 -8.56 -9.22 -15.75
C ALA A 12 -9.00 -10.68 -15.50
N MET A 13 -8.51 -11.32 -14.45
CA MET A 13 -8.90 -12.70 -14.12
C MET A 13 -10.34 -12.79 -13.60
N VAL A 14 -10.77 -11.85 -12.76
CA VAL A 14 -12.14 -11.84 -12.21
C VAL A 14 -13.17 -11.57 -13.31
N PHE A 15 -13.05 -10.45 -14.03
CA PHE A 15 -14.03 -10.07 -15.06
C PHE A 15 -13.86 -10.89 -16.34
N GLY A 16 -12.62 -11.21 -16.72
CA GLY A 16 -12.33 -12.06 -17.86
C GLY A 16 -12.83 -13.50 -17.65
N GLY A 17 -12.60 -14.08 -16.47
CA GLY A 17 -13.17 -15.39 -16.12
C GLY A 17 -14.69 -15.40 -16.15
N PHE A 18 -15.33 -14.39 -15.54
CA PHE A 18 -16.78 -14.24 -15.55
C PHE A 18 -17.36 -14.12 -16.96
N ALA A 19 -16.71 -13.34 -17.84
CA ALA A 19 -17.13 -13.21 -19.24
C ALA A 19 -16.97 -14.52 -20.02
N ILE A 20 -15.85 -15.24 -19.83
CA ILE A 20 -15.58 -16.51 -20.52
C ILE A 20 -16.61 -17.58 -20.14
N THR A 21 -17.08 -17.61 -18.90
CA THR A 21 -18.13 -18.53 -18.44
C THR A 21 -19.54 -18.14 -18.88
N GLY A 22 -19.70 -17.11 -19.73
CA GLY A 22 -20.99 -16.66 -20.24
C GLY A 22 -21.70 -15.61 -19.36
N GLY A 23 -21.01 -15.01 -18.39
CA GLY A 23 -21.55 -13.97 -17.53
C GLY A 23 -21.83 -12.67 -18.30
N ALA A 24 -22.99 -12.05 -18.05
CA ALA A 24 -23.36 -10.77 -18.64
C ALA A 24 -22.69 -9.62 -17.89
N LEU A 25 -21.69 -8.98 -18.50
CA LEU A 25 -21.00 -7.82 -17.91
C LEU A 25 -21.86 -6.55 -17.90
N GLY A 26 -22.88 -6.44 -18.77
CA GLY A 26 -23.74 -5.26 -18.87
C GLY A 26 -24.40 -4.86 -17.53
N PRO A 27 -25.12 -5.76 -16.85
CA PRO A 27 -25.69 -5.51 -15.53
C PRO A 27 -24.64 -5.15 -14.46
N VAL A 28 -23.45 -5.75 -14.55
CA VAL A 28 -22.36 -5.45 -13.62
C VAL A 28 -21.89 -4.01 -13.80
N MET A 29 -21.67 -3.58 -15.04
CA MET A 29 -21.23 -2.22 -15.36
C MET A 29 -22.26 -1.16 -14.95
N GLU A 30 -23.55 -1.45 -15.12
CA GLU A 30 -24.64 -0.56 -14.67
C GLU A 30 -24.75 -0.50 -13.14
N ALA A 31 -24.48 -1.60 -12.45
CA ALA A 31 -24.53 -1.66 -11.00
C ALA A 31 -23.32 -1.01 -10.30
N ILE A 32 -22.15 -0.92 -10.98
CA ILE A 32 -20.91 -0.38 -10.38
C ILE A 32 -21.13 0.96 -9.64
N PRO A 33 -21.76 2.00 -10.23
CA PRO A 33 -21.90 3.29 -9.55
C PRO A 33 -22.76 3.19 -8.28
N HIS A 34 -23.83 2.40 -8.33
CA HIS A 34 -24.75 2.21 -7.21
C HIS A 34 -24.10 1.40 -6.09
N GLU A 35 -23.46 0.28 -6.43
CA GLU A 35 -22.78 -0.59 -5.47
C GLU A 35 -21.55 0.09 -4.87
N MET A 36 -20.81 0.90 -5.63
CA MET A 36 -19.71 1.70 -5.08
C MET A 36 -20.20 2.74 -4.07
N LEU A 37 -21.37 3.33 -4.28
CA LEU A 37 -21.97 4.25 -3.31
C LEU A 37 -22.46 3.50 -2.06
N ILE A 38 -23.16 2.37 -2.24
CA ILE A 38 -23.75 1.59 -1.13
C ILE A 38 -22.66 0.87 -0.34
N ILE A 39 -21.91 -0.03 -0.98
CA ILE A 39 -20.87 -0.84 -0.33
C ILE A 39 -19.66 0.01 0.00
N GLY A 40 -19.21 0.87 -0.93
CA GLY A 40 -18.08 1.75 -0.67
C GLY A 40 -18.39 2.80 0.40
N GLY A 41 -19.60 3.35 0.41
CA GLY A 41 -20.07 4.25 1.46
C GLY A 41 -20.16 3.56 2.82
N ALA A 42 -20.69 2.34 2.87
CA ALA A 42 -20.74 1.53 4.10
C ALA A 42 -19.32 1.22 4.63
N ALA A 43 -18.40 0.84 3.74
CA ALA A 43 -17.00 0.59 4.12
C ALA A 43 -16.31 1.85 4.66
N ALA A 44 -16.53 3.01 4.01
CA ALA A 44 -16.01 4.28 4.48
C ALA A 44 -16.61 4.69 5.84
N GLY A 45 -17.91 4.54 6.02
CA GLY A 45 -18.59 4.78 7.29
C GLY A 45 -18.09 3.88 8.41
N ALA A 46 -17.92 2.58 8.15
CA ALA A 46 -17.37 1.62 9.10
C ALA A 46 -15.93 1.95 9.49
N LEU A 47 -15.10 2.38 8.54
CA LEU A 47 -13.73 2.84 8.81
C LEU A 47 -13.72 4.06 9.74
N ILE A 48 -14.61 5.03 9.51
CA ILE A 48 -14.69 6.25 10.32
C ILE A 48 -15.19 5.95 11.73
N ILE A 49 -16.21 5.10 11.88
CA ILE A 49 -16.78 4.74 13.19
C ILE A 49 -15.81 3.88 13.99
N GLY A 50 -15.10 2.96 13.33
CA GLY A 50 -14.25 1.96 13.97
C GLY A 50 -12.82 2.42 14.31
N ASN A 51 -12.43 3.64 13.94
CA ASN A 51 -11.05 4.12 14.12
C ASN A 51 -11.00 5.55 14.64
N SER A 52 -9.92 5.87 15.36
CA SER A 52 -9.58 7.23 15.74
C SER A 52 -9.08 8.06 14.55
N GLY A 53 -9.15 9.39 14.66
CA GLY A 53 -8.61 10.29 13.63
C GLY A 53 -7.11 10.10 13.36
N GLY A 54 -6.34 9.68 14.38
CA GLY A 54 -4.92 9.35 14.22
C GLY A 54 -4.69 8.11 13.36
N GLU A 55 -5.48 7.06 13.57
CA GLU A 55 -5.42 5.82 12.79
C GLU A 55 -5.85 6.05 11.35
N LEU A 56 -6.91 6.83 11.12
CA LEU A 56 -7.34 7.19 9.76
C LEU A 56 -6.24 7.93 8.98
N LYS A 57 -5.54 8.86 9.64
CA LYS A 57 -4.41 9.59 9.04
C LYS A 57 -3.23 8.66 8.75
N ALA A 58 -2.91 7.75 9.67
CA ALA A 58 -1.85 6.77 9.48
C ALA A 58 -2.17 5.80 8.33
N MET A 59 -3.42 5.33 8.23
CA MET A 59 -3.92 4.49 7.14
C MET A 59 -3.77 5.20 5.79
N GLY A 60 -4.22 6.45 5.68
CA GLY A 60 -4.06 7.25 4.45
C GLY A 60 -2.59 7.41 4.04
N GLY A 61 -1.71 7.68 5.01
CA GLY A 61 -0.26 7.73 4.77
C GLY A 61 0.33 6.37 4.36
N GLY A 62 -0.20 5.28 4.89
CA GLY A 62 0.15 3.91 4.51
C GLY A 62 -0.24 3.58 3.08
N LEU A 63 -1.49 3.87 2.70
CA LEU A 63 -1.99 3.70 1.33
C LEU A 63 -1.12 4.45 0.32
N ALA A 64 -0.79 5.72 0.61
CA ALA A 64 0.10 6.50 -0.25
C ALA A 64 1.49 5.85 -0.42
N LYS A 65 2.06 5.28 0.65
CA LYS A 65 3.36 4.57 0.59
C LYS A 65 3.30 3.31 -0.27
N VAL A 66 2.20 2.55 -0.20
CA VAL A 66 2.02 1.32 -1.00
C VAL A 66 2.11 1.63 -2.49
N PHE A 67 1.42 2.69 -2.94
CA PHE A 67 1.44 3.09 -4.35
C PHE A 67 2.72 3.84 -4.76
N LYS A 68 3.30 4.66 -3.87
CA LYS A 68 4.53 5.42 -4.16
C LYS A 68 5.78 4.53 -4.25
N GLY A 69 5.74 3.34 -3.65
CA GLY A 69 6.85 2.38 -3.70
C GLY A 69 7.94 2.66 -2.65
N PRO A 70 9.04 1.89 -2.68
CA PRO A 70 10.09 1.97 -1.66
C PRO A 70 10.74 3.36 -1.65
N LYS A 71 10.74 3.99 -0.48
CA LYS A 71 11.42 5.28 -0.25
C LYS A 71 12.94 5.14 -0.37
N TYR A 72 13.48 3.97 0.00
CA TYR A 72 14.91 3.73 0.12
C TYR A 72 15.46 2.96 -1.09
N LYS A 73 16.61 3.41 -1.55
CA LYS A 73 17.41 2.79 -2.62
C LYS A 73 18.39 1.80 -2.02
N LYS A 74 18.93 0.89 -2.83
CA LYS A 74 19.98 -0.07 -2.40
C LYS A 74 21.15 0.63 -1.69
N GLN A 75 21.55 1.80 -2.18
CA GLN A 75 22.63 2.59 -1.59
C GLN A 75 22.30 3.04 -0.16
N ASP A 76 21.05 3.43 0.13
CA ASP A 76 20.67 3.87 1.49
C ASP A 76 20.88 2.75 2.53
N TYR A 77 20.68 1.48 2.14
CA TYR A 77 20.95 0.34 3.00
C TYR A 77 22.45 0.13 3.23
N LEU A 78 23.27 0.29 2.18
CA LEU A 78 24.73 0.20 2.30
C LEU A 78 25.28 1.34 3.15
N ASP A 79 24.81 2.56 2.94
CA ASP A 79 25.21 3.74 3.70
C ASP A 79 24.85 3.60 5.18
N ALA A 80 23.69 3.03 5.50
CA ALA A 80 23.32 2.73 6.88
C ALA A 80 24.28 1.72 7.52
N ILE A 81 24.65 0.65 6.82
CA ILE A 81 25.60 -0.36 7.31
C ILE A 81 26.99 0.26 7.53
N PHE A 82 27.46 1.07 6.57
CA PHE A 82 28.76 1.73 6.66
C PHE A 82 28.79 2.78 7.76
N LEU A 83 27.71 3.55 7.94
CA LEU A 83 27.58 4.52 9.02
C LEU A 83 27.70 3.83 10.38
N VAL A 84 26.94 2.76 10.61
CA VAL A 84 27.02 1.99 11.86
C VAL A 84 28.44 1.44 12.07
N SER A 85 29.05 0.88 11.02
CA SER A 85 30.42 0.36 11.10
C SER A 85 31.44 1.45 11.46
N LYS A 86 31.27 2.66 10.90
CA LYS A 86 32.12 3.82 11.18
C LYS A 86 31.95 4.30 12.63
N LEU A 87 30.71 4.40 13.11
CA LEU A 87 30.40 4.79 14.49
C LEU A 87 30.96 3.77 15.49
N MET A 88 30.84 2.46 15.21
CA MET A 88 31.41 1.42 16.07
C MET A 88 32.94 1.46 16.12
N LYS A 89 33.61 1.77 15.00
CA LYS A 89 35.07 1.97 14.97
C LYS A 89 35.48 3.21 15.76
N MET A 90 34.78 4.33 15.58
CA MET A 90 35.01 5.58 16.31
C MET A 90 34.84 5.37 17.82
N LEU A 91 33.74 4.73 18.24
CA LEU A 91 33.49 4.37 19.64
C LEU A 91 34.62 3.54 20.25
N ARG A 92 35.21 2.62 19.48
CA ARG A 92 36.29 1.76 19.96
C ARG A 92 37.65 2.48 20.04
N MET A 93 37.91 3.44 19.16
CA MET A 93 39.19 4.17 19.15
C MET A 93 39.18 5.37 20.07
N ASP A 94 38.11 6.17 20.01
CA ASP A 94 38.03 7.49 20.62
C ASP A 94 37.13 7.50 21.87
N GLY A 95 36.40 6.40 22.12
CA GLY A 95 35.49 6.26 23.27
C GLY A 95 34.10 6.86 23.04
N PRO A 96 33.22 6.87 24.07
CA PRO A 96 31.79 7.21 23.92
C PRO A 96 31.47 8.68 23.71
N ILE A 97 32.47 9.57 23.67
CA ILE A 97 32.31 11.03 23.81
C ILE A 97 32.94 11.80 22.63
N ALA A 98 33.15 11.14 21.49
CA ALA A 98 33.59 11.81 20.27
C ALA A 98 32.52 12.75 19.70
#